data_AF-A0A7Y3KZM6-F1
#
_entry.id   AF-A0A7Y3KZM6-F1
#
_cell.length_a   1.000
_cell.length_b   1.000
_cell.length_c   1.000
_cell.angle_alpha   90.00
_cell.angle_beta   90.00
_cell.angle_gamma   90.00
#
_symmetry.space_group_name_H-M   'P 1'
#
loop_
_entity.id
_entity.type
_entity.pdbx_description
1 polymer ?
#
loop_
_entity_poly.entity_id
_entity_poly.type
_entity_poly.pdbx_seq_one_letter_code
_entity_poly.pdbx_strand_id
1 'polypeptide(L)'
;MSVSAHLSPEPERRLWAILDGVRRTVERTEAKLGALTVLAFAELALIALAVPDGALSTAAVSLLGACLLIGALAAAPLSRLPPPLSFLEPRKDKTSVNDCLIAAEDLSKYTQNELTARLDKYLGGGLTATPYHEDIVGQIVRGATVAARQRRLLGATCLLVAGGQLCLLGRLLWRR
;
A
#
# COMPACT_ATOMS: atom_id res chain seq x y z
N MET A 1 6.27 -45.69 17.91
CA MET A 1 5.10 -44.78 17.95
C MET A 1 5.40 -43.61 17.04
N SER A 2 4.85 -43.63 15.83
CA SER A 2 5.13 -42.67 14.75
C SER A 2 4.06 -41.59 14.78
N VAL A 3 4.41 -40.46 15.39
CA VAL A 3 3.50 -39.32 15.57
C VAL A 3 3.64 -38.39 14.37
N SER A 4 2.62 -38.40 13.51
CA SER A 4 2.05 -37.24 12.80
C SER A 4 2.91 -36.47 11.79
N ALA A 5 3.00 -36.99 10.55
CA ALA A 5 3.44 -36.22 9.38
C ALA A 5 2.28 -35.65 8.53
N HIS A 6 1.02 -35.76 8.98
CA HIS A 6 -0.14 -35.68 8.07
C HIS A 6 -1.13 -34.52 8.29
N LEU A 7 -0.86 -33.51 9.12
CA LEU A 7 -1.84 -32.44 9.42
C LEU A 7 -1.25 -31.02 9.56
N SER A 8 -0.07 -30.73 9.01
CA SER A 8 0.34 -29.35 8.75
C SER A 8 -0.02 -28.99 7.30
N PRO A 9 -0.72 -27.88 7.02
CA PRO A 9 -0.82 -27.36 5.66
C PRO A 9 0.59 -27.31 5.07
N GLU A 10 0.76 -27.90 3.88
CA GLU A 10 2.05 -27.92 3.17
C GLU A 10 2.67 -26.51 3.21
N PRO A 11 3.96 -26.38 3.54
CA PRO A 11 4.62 -25.08 3.70
C PRO A 11 4.44 -24.20 2.44
N GLU A 12 4.43 -24.85 1.27
CA GLU A 12 4.07 -24.26 -0.01
C GLU A 12 2.68 -23.60 0.00
N ARG A 13 1.64 -24.32 0.42
CA ARG A 13 0.27 -23.79 0.48
C ARG A 13 0.17 -22.57 1.40
N ARG A 14 0.93 -22.53 2.49
CA ARG A 14 0.99 -21.36 3.40
C ARG A 14 1.69 -20.17 2.77
N LEU A 15 2.78 -20.39 2.03
CA LEU A 15 3.48 -19.34 1.28
C LEU A 15 2.58 -18.74 0.19
N TRP A 16 1.87 -19.58 -0.56
CA TRP A 16 0.89 -19.13 -1.54
C TRP A 16 -0.23 -18.31 -0.91
N ALA A 17 -0.76 -18.73 0.25
CA ALA A 17 -1.77 -17.96 0.96
C ALA A 17 -1.27 -16.57 1.39
N ILE A 18 0.00 -16.45 1.82
CA ILE A 18 0.62 -15.16 2.14
C ILE A 18 0.76 -14.31 0.87
N LEU A 19 1.28 -14.88 -0.22
CA LEU A 19 1.45 -14.19 -1.49
C LEU A 19 0.11 -13.66 -2.02
N ASP A 20 -0.94 -14.48 -1.99
CA ASP A 20 -2.29 -14.08 -2.40
C ASP A 20 -2.86 -12.99 -1.49
N GLY A 21 -2.61 -13.07 -0.18
CA GLY A 21 -2.99 -12.03 0.78
C GLY A 21 -2.34 -10.67 0.46
N VAL A 22 -1.05 -10.69 0.14
CA VAL A 22 -0.30 -9.50 -0.28
C VAL A 22 -0.86 -8.95 -1.60
N ARG A 23 -1.07 -9.79 -2.61
CA ARG A 23 -1.64 -9.38 -3.92
C ARG A 23 -3.01 -8.73 -3.77
N ARG A 24 -3.93 -9.35 -3.01
CA ARG A 24 -5.26 -8.76 -2.73
C ARG A 24 -5.17 -7.43 -2.00
N THR A 25 -4.15 -7.25 -1.15
CA THR A 25 -3.94 -5.98 -0.43
C THR A 25 -3.51 -4.87 -1.39
N VAL A 26 -2.62 -5.17 -2.34
CA VAL A 26 -2.23 -4.27 -3.43
C VAL A 26 -3.45 -3.90 -4.27
N GLU A 27 -4.16 -4.89 -4.82
CA GLU A 27 -5.34 -4.67 -5.68
C GLU A 27 -6.41 -3.81 -5.00
N ARG A 28 -6.72 -4.08 -3.73
CA ARG A 28 -7.68 -3.27 -2.96
C ARG A 28 -7.20 -1.84 -2.74
N THR A 29 -5.90 -1.64 -2.54
CA THR A 29 -5.34 -0.31 -2.32
C THR A 29 -5.33 0.49 -3.60
N GLU A 30 -4.97 -0.14 -4.72
CA GLU A 30 -5.07 0.45 -6.07
C GLU A 30 -6.50 0.82 -6.42
N ALA A 31 -7.48 -0.06 -6.17
CA ALA A 31 -8.88 0.23 -6.42
C ALA A 31 -9.37 1.45 -5.61
N LYS A 32 -9.00 1.56 -4.33
CA LYS A 32 -9.34 2.71 -3.49
C LYS A 32 -8.69 4.00 -3.99
N LEU A 33 -7.42 3.94 -4.36
CA LEU A 33 -6.67 5.09 -4.84
C LEU A 33 -7.22 5.58 -6.19
N GLY A 34 -7.56 4.65 -7.09
CA GLY A 34 -8.27 4.93 -8.34
C GLY A 34 -9.62 5.60 -8.10
N ALA A 35 -10.43 5.07 -7.18
CA ALA A 35 -11.72 5.66 -6.82
C ALA A 35 -11.58 7.10 -6.28
N LEU A 36 -10.61 7.35 -5.39
CA LEU A 36 -10.33 8.70 -4.88
C LEU A 36 -9.84 9.65 -5.97
N THR A 37 -9.05 9.15 -6.92
CA THR A 37 -8.55 9.98 -8.03
C THR A 37 -9.69 10.39 -8.95
N VAL A 38 -10.61 9.47 -9.27
CA VAL A 38 -11.83 9.77 -10.06
C VAL A 38 -12.73 10.76 -9.31
N LEU A 39 -12.92 10.57 -8.01
CA LEU A 39 -13.69 11.50 -7.17
C LEU A 39 -13.07 12.90 -7.19
N ALA A 40 -11.76 13.03 -6.96
CA ALA A 40 -11.06 14.31 -6.98
C ALA A 40 -11.15 15.01 -8.33
N PHE A 41 -11.11 14.25 -9.43
CA PHE A 41 -11.32 14.78 -10.78
C PHE A 41 -12.73 15.33 -10.97
N ALA A 42 -13.76 14.60 -10.52
CA ALA A 42 -15.15 15.05 -10.59
C ALA A 42 -15.38 16.31 -9.73
N GLU A 43 -14.79 16.37 -8.54
CA GLU A 43 -14.86 17.55 -7.66
C GLU A 43 -14.19 18.77 -8.29
N LEU A 44 -13.01 18.61 -8.91
CA LEU A 44 -12.35 19.69 -9.64
C LEU A 44 -13.21 20.23 -10.79
N ALA A 45 -13.84 19.34 -11.55
CA ALA A 45 -14.75 19.73 -12.64
C ALA A 45 -15.97 20.50 -12.09
N LEU A 46 -16.53 20.08 -10.96
CA LEU A 46 -17.65 20.78 -10.32
C LEU A 46 -17.24 22.16 -9.79
N ILE A 47 -16.07 22.28 -9.16
CA ILE A 47 -15.56 23.57 -8.68
C ILE A 47 -15.40 24.54 -9.85
N ALA A 48 -14.82 24.08 -10.96
CA ALA A 48 -14.61 24.90 -12.15
C ALA A 48 -15.92 25.42 -12.76
N LEU A 49 -17.04 24.70 -12.58
CA LEU A 49 -18.35 25.08 -13.14
C LEU A 49 -19.22 25.92 -12.20
N ALA A 50 -19.19 25.63 -10.90
CA ALA A 50 -20.21 26.12 -9.96
C ALA A 50 -19.67 27.07 -8.88
N VAL A 51 -18.34 27.14 -8.70
CA VAL A 51 -17.74 27.84 -7.57
C VAL A 51 -16.98 29.07 -8.09
N PRO A 52 -17.45 30.30 -7.79
CA PRO A 52 -16.77 31.53 -8.25
C PRO A 52 -15.39 31.67 -7.62
N ASP A 53 -14.56 32.59 -8.09
CA ASP A 53 -13.20 32.72 -7.58
C ASP A 53 -13.12 33.13 -6.10
N GLY A 54 -12.07 32.69 -5.40
CA GLY A 54 -11.82 33.01 -4.00
C GLY A 54 -10.63 32.23 -3.43
N ALA A 55 -9.97 32.75 -2.39
CA ALA A 55 -8.76 32.16 -1.80
C ALA A 55 -8.99 30.72 -1.26
N LEU A 56 -10.18 30.42 -0.75
CA LEU A 56 -10.54 29.06 -0.33
C LEU A 56 -10.80 28.12 -1.53
N SER A 57 -11.26 28.66 -2.66
CA SER A 57 -11.38 27.90 -3.92
C SER A 57 -10.01 27.48 -4.43
N THR A 58 -9.07 28.42 -4.48
CA THR A 58 -7.73 28.15 -5.01
C THR A 58 -6.99 27.15 -4.14
N ALA A 59 -7.17 27.19 -2.82
CA ALA A 59 -6.67 26.17 -1.90
C ALA A 59 -7.31 24.79 -2.14
N ALA A 60 -8.63 24.72 -2.34
CA ALA A 60 -9.30 23.45 -2.65
C ALA A 60 -8.82 22.87 -3.99
N VAL A 61 -8.70 23.71 -5.03
CA VAL A 61 -8.22 23.31 -6.36
C VAL A 61 -6.77 22.81 -6.31
N SER A 62 -5.89 23.49 -5.55
CA SER A 62 -4.49 23.07 -5.45
C SER A 62 -4.34 21.72 -4.70
N LEU A 63 -5.12 21.51 -3.63
CA LEU A 63 -5.14 20.25 -2.89
C LEU A 63 -5.67 19.09 -3.75
N LEU A 64 -6.77 19.30 -4.47
CA LEU A 64 -7.33 18.29 -5.38
C LEU A 64 -6.42 18.06 -6.60
N GLY A 65 -5.76 19.10 -7.11
CA GLY A 65 -4.76 18.98 -8.17
C GLY A 65 -3.56 18.14 -7.74
N ALA A 66 -3.06 18.34 -6.51
CA ALA A 66 -2.02 17.50 -5.93
C ALA A 66 -2.51 16.05 -5.77
N CYS A 67 -3.76 15.83 -5.40
CA CYS A 67 -4.39 14.50 -5.34
C CYS A 67 -4.36 13.81 -6.72
N LEU A 68 -4.67 14.52 -7.81
CA LEU A 68 -4.58 13.98 -9.17
C LEU A 68 -3.15 13.62 -9.57
N LEU A 69 -2.16 14.45 -9.22
CA LEU A 69 -0.75 14.14 -9.49
C LEU A 69 -0.31 12.87 -8.75
N ILE A 70 -0.70 12.71 -7.49
CA ILE A 70 -0.44 11.49 -6.72
C ILE A 70 -1.16 10.29 -7.34
N GLY A 71 -2.41 10.45 -7.77
CA GLY A 71 -3.19 9.43 -8.48
C GLY A 71 -2.51 8.97 -9.77
N ALA A 72 -2.03 9.90 -10.59
CA ALA A 72 -1.30 9.61 -11.81
C ALA A 72 0.03 8.89 -11.54
N LEU A 73 0.77 9.30 -10.50
CA LEU A 73 2.00 8.63 -10.07
C LEU A 73 1.75 7.23 -9.51
N ALA A 74 0.60 7.00 -8.88
CA ALA A 74 0.19 5.70 -8.37
C ALA A 74 -0.27 4.73 -9.47
N ALA A 75 -0.87 5.26 -10.55
CA ALA A 75 -1.27 4.48 -11.73
C ALA A 75 -0.08 4.14 -12.66
N ALA A 76 1.04 4.86 -12.54
CA ALA A 76 2.28 4.45 -13.20
C ALA A 76 2.69 3.06 -12.70
N PRO A 77 3.19 2.15 -13.56
CA PRO A 77 3.69 0.84 -13.14
C PRO A 77 4.93 1.02 -12.26
N LEU A 78 4.69 1.28 -10.98
CA LEU A 78 5.67 1.51 -9.94
C LEU A 78 6.59 0.30 -9.71
N SER A 79 6.20 -0.87 -10.24
CA SER A 79 7.01 -2.09 -10.33
C SER A 79 8.25 -1.95 -11.21
N ARG A 80 8.32 -0.92 -12.07
CA ARG A 80 9.47 -0.64 -12.95
C ARG A 80 10.36 0.50 -12.48
N LEU A 81 9.95 1.24 -11.45
CA LEU A 81 10.77 2.31 -10.91
C LEU A 81 11.72 1.71 -9.86
N PRO A 82 13.05 1.86 -10.00
CA PRO A 82 13.97 1.53 -8.91
C PRO A 82 13.51 2.26 -7.64
N PRO A 83 13.69 1.67 -6.44
CA PRO A 83 13.13 2.19 -5.19
C PRO A 83 13.40 3.70 -5.10
N PRO A 84 12.37 4.54 -5.28
CA PRO A 84 12.62 5.96 -5.49
C PRO A 84 12.85 6.56 -4.13
N LEU A 85 14.11 6.94 -3.90
CA LEU A 85 14.56 7.77 -2.79
C LEU A 85 14.29 7.16 -1.41
N SER A 86 15.36 6.87 -0.67
CA SER A 86 15.36 6.32 0.71
C SER A 86 14.48 7.08 1.73
N PHE A 87 13.89 8.21 1.34
CA PHE A 87 12.90 8.97 2.11
C PHE A 87 11.50 8.32 2.13
N LEU A 88 11.12 7.54 1.10
CA LEU A 88 9.84 6.83 1.03
C LEU A 88 9.93 5.35 1.43
N GLU A 89 11.15 4.85 1.64
CA GLU A 89 11.32 3.51 2.19
C GLU A 89 10.50 3.40 3.48
N PRO A 90 9.87 2.24 3.73
CA PRO A 90 9.36 1.96 5.05
C PRO A 90 10.54 2.17 6.00
N ARG A 91 10.51 3.26 6.78
CA ARG A 91 11.38 3.45 7.95
C ARG A 91 11.42 2.07 8.58
N LYS A 92 12.60 1.44 8.60
CA LYS A 92 12.81 0.14 9.23
C LYS A 92 12.52 0.35 10.71
N ASP A 93 11.24 0.41 11.05
CA ASP A 93 10.78 0.38 12.42
C ASP A 93 11.33 -0.93 12.99
N LYS A 94 11.79 -0.87 14.23
CA LYS A 94 12.45 -1.99 14.89
C LYS A 94 11.62 -3.25 14.66
N THR A 95 12.20 -4.23 13.98
CA THR A 95 11.56 -5.52 13.72
C THR A 95 11.14 -6.11 15.05
N SER A 96 9.84 -6.41 15.18
CA SER A 96 9.28 -6.94 16.42
C SER A 96 9.19 -8.45 16.33
N VAL A 97 9.25 -9.11 17.49
CA VAL A 97 8.93 -10.53 17.61
C VAL A 97 7.41 -10.75 17.41
N ASN A 98 6.61 -9.71 17.64
CA ASN A 98 5.15 -9.73 17.49
C ASN A 98 4.67 -9.33 16.08
N ASP A 99 5.58 -9.09 15.13
CA ASP A 99 5.21 -8.75 13.76
C ASP A 99 4.45 -9.92 13.11
N CYS A 100 3.34 -9.61 12.44
CA CYS A 100 2.51 -10.62 11.81
C CYS A 100 3.10 -11.01 10.46
N LEU A 101 3.60 -12.25 10.33
CA LEU A 101 4.17 -12.82 9.08
C LEU A 101 3.16 -13.01 7.94
N ILE A 102 1.96 -12.47 8.08
CA ILE A 102 0.88 -12.50 7.08
C ILE A 102 0.55 -11.08 6.61
N ALA A 103 0.81 -10.05 7.43
CA ALA A 103 0.45 -8.68 7.12
C ALA A 103 1.49 -8.04 6.19
N ALA A 104 1.04 -7.51 5.05
CA ALA A 104 1.92 -6.85 4.08
C ALA A 104 2.73 -5.67 4.67
N GLU A 105 2.18 -4.97 5.66
CA GLU A 105 2.86 -3.86 6.34
C GLU A 105 4.07 -4.35 7.16
N ASP A 106 3.93 -5.46 7.87
CA ASP A 106 5.00 -6.05 8.66
C ASP A 106 6.02 -6.78 7.78
N LEU A 107 5.54 -7.47 6.74
CA LEU A 107 6.39 -8.15 5.75
C LEU A 107 7.32 -7.17 5.01
N SER A 108 6.87 -5.92 4.79
CA SER A 108 7.66 -4.89 4.10
C SER A 108 8.92 -4.43 4.87
N LYS A 109 9.00 -4.74 6.18
CA LYS A 109 10.14 -4.36 7.03
C LYS A 109 11.33 -5.32 6.90
N TYR A 110 11.08 -6.54 6.44
CA TYR A 110 12.08 -7.60 6.34
C TYR A 110 12.78 -7.59 4.99
N THR A 111 14.09 -7.79 5.02
CA THR A 111 14.83 -8.15 3.80
C THR A 111 14.47 -9.57 3.34
N GLN A 112 14.74 -9.91 2.08
CA GLN A 112 14.46 -11.25 1.55
C GLN A 112 15.12 -12.34 2.42
N ASN A 113 16.40 -12.19 2.77
CA ASN A 113 17.12 -13.17 3.59
C ASN A 113 16.54 -13.30 5.01
N GLU A 114 16.16 -12.19 5.64
CA GLU A 114 15.54 -12.20 6.98
C GLU A 114 14.16 -12.84 6.95
N LEU A 115 13.35 -12.54 5.93
CA LEU A 115 12.02 -13.10 5.78
C LEU A 115 12.10 -14.61 5.48
N THR A 116 13.02 -15.04 4.61
CA THR A 116 13.25 -16.46 4.34
C THR A 116 13.62 -17.20 5.62
N ALA A 117 14.56 -16.69 6.42
CA ALA A 117 14.96 -17.32 7.67
C ALA A 117 13.82 -17.39 8.70
N ARG A 118 12.98 -16.35 8.81
CA ARG A 118 11.81 -16.36 9.71
C ARG A 118 10.70 -17.29 9.22
N LEU A 119 10.41 -17.31 7.93
CA LEU A 119 9.41 -18.20 7.35
C LEU A 119 9.85 -19.66 7.42
N ASP A 120 11.13 -19.95 7.20
CA ASP A 120 11.69 -21.30 7.35
C ASP A 120 11.47 -21.81 8.79
N LYS A 121 11.75 -20.97 9.79
CA LYS A 121 11.46 -21.29 11.20
C LYS A 121 9.95 -21.42 11.49
N TYR A 122 9.12 -20.58 10.89
CA TYR A 122 7.66 -20.56 11.12
C TYR A 122 6.92 -21.74 10.47
N LEU A 123 7.40 -22.20 9.32
CA LEU A 123 6.79 -23.29 8.55
C LEU A 123 7.35 -24.68 8.89
N GLY A 124 8.38 -24.75 9.74
CA GLY A 124 8.96 -26.02 10.21
C GLY A 124 10.14 -26.52 9.37
N GLY A 125 10.79 -25.64 8.60
CA GLY A 125 11.97 -25.92 7.80
C GLY A 125 11.68 -26.27 6.33
N GLY A 126 12.74 -26.31 5.50
CA GLY A 126 12.70 -26.78 4.10
C GLY A 126 12.52 -25.69 3.05
N LEU A 127 12.39 -24.43 3.46
CA LEU A 127 12.22 -23.27 2.56
C LEU A 127 13.53 -22.91 1.84
N THR A 128 14.65 -23.01 2.56
CA THR A 128 16.01 -22.78 2.02
C THR A 128 16.54 -23.96 1.21
N ALA A 129 15.87 -25.12 1.27
CA ALA A 129 16.31 -26.32 0.57
C ALA A 129 15.95 -26.30 -0.93
N THR A 130 15.10 -25.38 -1.37
CA THR A 130 14.56 -25.36 -2.73
C THR A 130 14.51 -23.93 -3.28
N PRO A 131 15.19 -23.63 -4.40
CA PRO A 131 15.31 -22.27 -4.93
C PRO A 131 13.96 -21.68 -5.37
N TYR A 132 12.98 -22.54 -5.67
CA TYR A 132 11.62 -22.11 -6.01
C TYR A 132 10.91 -21.36 -4.87
N HIS A 133 11.06 -21.81 -3.62
CA HIS A 133 10.42 -21.14 -2.49
C HIS A 133 11.08 -19.78 -2.20
N GLU A 134 12.37 -19.63 -2.47
CA GLU A 134 13.06 -18.33 -2.36
C GLU A 134 12.52 -17.28 -3.35
N ASP A 135 12.12 -17.69 -4.56
CA ASP A 135 11.48 -16.79 -5.51
C ASP A 135 10.09 -16.36 -5.04
N ILE A 136 9.28 -17.28 -4.49
CA ILE A 136 7.98 -16.94 -3.89
C ILE A 136 8.16 -15.92 -2.75
N VAL A 137 9.14 -16.13 -1.88
CA VAL A 137 9.45 -15.17 -0.81
C VAL A 137 9.90 -13.82 -1.39
N GLY A 138 10.71 -13.83 -2.45
CA GLY A 138 11.08 -12.62 -3.19
C GLY A 138 9.86 -11.86 -3.73
N GLN A 139 8.87 -12.56 -4.29
CA GLN A 139 7.61 -11.97 -4.74
C GLN A 139 6.79 -11.41 -3.59
N ILE A 140 6.75 -12.09 -2.43
CA ILE A 140 6.08 -11.61 -1.21
C ILE A 140 6.70 -10.30 -0.73
N VAL A 141 8.04 -10.21 -0.62
CA VAL A 141 8.73 -8.98 -0.19
C VAL A 141 8.46 -7.82 -1.15
N ARG A 142 8.57 -8.07 -2.46
CA ARG A 142 8.27 -7.05 -3.48
C ARG A 142 6.81 -6.60 -3.42
N GLY A 143 5.87 -7.53 -3.31
CA GLY A 143 4.45 -7.21 -3.15
C GLY A 143 4.16 -6.42 -1.87
N ALA A 144 4.78 -6.80 -0.75
CA ALA A 144 4.60 -6.18 0.55
C ALA A 144 5.13 -4.73 0.58
N THR A 145 6.30 -4.49 -0.02
CA THR A 145 6.87 -3.15 -0.14
C THR A 145 6.03 -2.24 -1.03
N VAL A 146 5.52 -2.76 -2.16
CA VAL A 146 4.56 -2.04 -3.02
C VAL A 146 3.28 -1.71 -2.24
N ALA A 147 2.69 -2.69 -1.54
CA ALA A 147 1.48 -2.50 -0.74
C ALA A 147 1.66 -1.43 0.35
N ALA A 148 2.78 -1.48 1.09
CA ALA A 148 3.08 -0.51 2.14
C ALA A 148 3.22 0.92 1.58
N ARG A 149 3.89 1.06 0.43
CA ARG A 149 4.03 2.35 -0.26
C ARG A 149 2.68 2.87 -0.77
N GLN A 150 1.88 2.04 -1.43
CA GLN A 150 0.56 2.43 -1.91
C GLN A 150 -0.38 2.83 -0.78
N ARG A 151 -0.28 2.18 0.38
CA ARG A 151 -1.06 2.55 1.57
C ARG A 151 -0.69 3.93 2.10
N ARG A 152 0.60 4.30 2.06
CA ARG A 152 1.05 5.66 2.40
C ARG A 152 0.53 6.70 1.41
N LEU A 153 0.61 6.38 0.11
CA LEU A 153 0.05 7.24 -0.93
C LEU A 153 -1.45 7.43 -0.72
N LEU A 154 -2.19 6.35 -0.47
CA LEU A 154 -3.62 6.40 -0.13
C LEU A 154 -3.88 7.30 1.07
N GLY A 155 -3.08 7.18 2.14
CA GLY A 155 -3.19 8.05 3.32
C GLY A 155 -2.96 9.53 2.98
N ALA A 156 -1.93 9.85 2.19
CA ALA A 156 -1.65 11.21 1.73
C ALA A 156 -2.79 11.76 0.86
N THR A 157 -3.29 10.95 -0.08
CA THR A 157 -4.45 11.28 -0.93
C THR A 157 -5.69 11.58 -0.09
N CYS A 158 -6.00 10.74 0.91
CA CYS A 158 -7.11 10.97 1.82
C CYS A 158 -6.98 12.30 2.58
N LEU A 159 -5.79 12.63 3.08
CA LEU A 159 -5.55 13.90 3.77
C LEU A 159 -5.74 15.12 2.85
N LEU A 160 -5.27 15.04 1.60
CA LEU A 160 -5.46 16.11 0.63
C LEU A 160 -6.93 16.30 0.27
N VAL A 161 -7.67 15.22 0.01
CA VAL A 161 -9.10 15.26 -0.28
C VAL A 161 -9.87 15.82 0.91
N ALA A 162 -9.60 15.34 2.14
CA ALA A 162 -10.24 15.87 3.35
C ALA A 162 -9.94 17.36 3.56
N GLY A 163 -8.70 17.79 3.33
CA GLY A 163 -8.33 19.21 3.37
C GLY A 163 -9.08 20.05 2.33
N GLY A 164 -9.17 19.56 1.09
CA GLY A 164 -9.92 20.21 0.02
C GLY A 164 -11.41 20.36 0.36
N GLN A 165 -12.01 19.29 0.89
CA GLN A 165 -13.40 19.28 1.36
C GLN A 165 -13.64 20.28 2.50
N LEU A 166 -12.73 20.37 3.46
CA LEU A 166 -12.81 21.36 4.54
C LEU A 166 -12.72 22.81 4.01
N CYS A 167 -11.87 23.07 3.01
CA CYS A 167 -11.79 24.39 2.37
C CYS A 167 -13.11 24.77 1.67
N LEU A 168 -13.72 23.82 0.95
CA LEU A 168 -15.02 24.03 0.29
C LEU A 168 -16.13 24.26 1.31
N LEU A 169 -16.17 23.48 2.39
CA LEU A 169 -17.17 23.60 3.44
C LEU A 169 -17.02 24.92 4.21
N GLY A 170 -15.79 25.30 4.57
CA GLY A 170 -15.52 26.60 5.20
C GLY A 170 -15.96 27.77 4.33
N ARG A 171 -15.79 27.66 3.01
CA ARG A 171 -16.29 28.67 2.08
C ARG A 171 -17.82 28.74 2.02
N LEU A 172 -18.49 27.58 1.99
CA LEU A 172 -19.95 27.52 1.99
C LEU A 172 -20.53 28.14 3.27
N LEU A 173 -19.89 27.90 4.41
CA LEU A 173 -20.27 28.49 5.69
C LEU A 173 -20.04 30.01 5.73
N TRP A 174 -18.93 30.51 5.17
CA TRP A 174 -18.64 31.95 5.14
C TRP A 174 -19.56 32.73 4.18
N ARG A 175 -20.15 32.05 3.19
CA ARG A 175 -21.08 32.66 2.23
C ARG A 175 -22.51 32.85 2.77
N ARG A 176 -22.84 32.24 3.91
CA ARG A 176 -24.12 32.44 4.61
C ARG A 176 -23.99 33.56 5.63
#